data_AF-A0AAV5MBQ2-F1
#
_entry.id   AF-A0AAV5MBQ2-F1
#
_cell.length_a   1.000
_cell.length_b   1.000
_cell.length_c   1.000
_cell.angle_alpha   90.00
_cell.angle_beta   90.00
_cell.angle_gamma   90.00
#
_symmetry.space_group_name_H-M   'P 1'
#
loop_
_entity.id
_entity.type
_entity.pdbx_description
1 polymer ?
#
loop_
_entity_poly.entity_id
_entity_poly.type
_entity_poly.pdbx_seq_one_letter_code
_entity_poly.pdbx_strand_id
1 'polypeptide(L)'
;MVDPYPTNRVQPYYDLWYTFHNGFLEFNAWLVKRALKKQQDLVLFKAFKRSDISAAWLPSPRNITRARLERRDLLPVPIHFAFSSGKMEDWSGWAKEMLFENGFVEILRAVGILKSVTVSQTLQISGNVECLYRLVRRWCTSTHTFILAFGEVIVTLEDVANLMLLPIVGEEDPRPIVLTSEERATLIALKKVMRRNASASSRSWRGEYNIDFLTWMGYFQTGEGKDSPYERAAFFMAWLSKFVFGGFLNHEIMAKCIPLAIQMAEGVKLPLAPLMLGTLYHMLGLLHFDEILNASYYIIESHVCLSLLQMFAWERFYPYHSSHVTTGKALKEYPMAKCGYTSGTSQLACS
;
A
#
# COMPACT_ATOMS: atom_id res chain seq x y z
N MET A 1 37.61 -39.31 26.72
CA MET A 1 36.98 -38.25 25.90
C MET A 1 35.50 -38.52 25.91
N VAL A 2 34.74 -37.71 26.64
CA VAL A 2 33.30 -37.87 26.83
C VAL A 2 32.62 -36.85 25.92
N ASP A 3 31.69 -37.34 25.11
CA ASP A 3 30.81 -36.59 24.22
C ASP A 3 29.97 -35.57 25.03
N PRO A 4 30.01 -34.25 24.72
CA PRO A 4 29.34 -33.25 25.56
C PRO A 4 27.87 -33.01 25.21
N TYR A 5 27.21 -33.78 24.33
CA TYR A 5 25.78 -33.56 24.03
C TYR A 5 24.93 -34.85 24.08
N PRO A 6 24.29 -35.14 25.23
CA PRO A 6 23.26 -36.16 25.29
C PRO A 6 22.04 -35.71 24.46
N THR A 7 21.69 -36.51 23.47
CA THR A 7 20.41 -36.53 22.76
C THR A 7 19.27 -36.79 23.74
N ASN A 8 18.57 -35.75 24.19
CA ASN A 8 17.16 -35.80 24.62
C ASN A 8 16.61 -34.41 24.98
N ARG A 9 16.76 -33.43 24.08
CA ARG A 9 15.90 -32.24 24.11
C ARG A 9 14.81 -32.43 23.08
N VAL A 10 13.60 -32.70 23.55
CA VAL A 10 12.37 -32.47 22.80
C VAL A 10 12.44 -31.01 22.33
N GLN A 11 12.76 -30.80 21.05
CA GLN A 11 12.64 -29.48 20.42
C GLN A 11 11.20 -29.01 20.61
N PRO A 12 10.96 -27.74 20.97
CA PRO A 12 9.61 -27.22 21.06
C PRO A 12 8.95 -27.39 19.69
N TYR A 13 7.73 -27.92 19.68
CA TYR A 13 6.93 -28.15 18.47
C TYR A 13 6.49 -26.85 17.76
N TYR A 14 6.87 -25.70 18.34
CA TYR A 14 6.84 -24.38 17.74
C TYR A 14 8.27 -23.87 17.67
N ASP A 15 8.70 -23.53 16.46
CA ASP A 15 10.01 -22.96 16.23
C ASP A 15 10.07 -21.55 16.85
N LEU A 16 11.15 -21.24 17.59
CA LEU A 16 11.26 -20.05 18.45
C LEU A 16 11.15 -18.73 17.68
N TRP A 17 11.23 -18.72 16.34
CA TRP A 17 10.97 -17.54 15.51
C TRP A 17 9.49 -17.13 15.46
N TYR A 18 8.57 -18.00 15.88
CA TYR A 18 7.20 -17.60 16.21
C TYR A 18 7.08 -16.89 17.57
N THR A 19 8.14 -16.86 18.39
CA THR A 19 8.10 -16.16 19.68
C THR A 19 8.34 -14.66 19.52
N PHE A 20 7.36 -13.91 19.99
CA PHE A 20 7.22 -12.48 19.86
C PHE A 20 8.32 -11.72 20.61
N HIS A 21 8.79 -10.61 20.03
CA HIS A 21 9.35 -9.53 20.83
C HIS A 21 8.18 -8.69 21.38
N ASN A 22 8.15 -8.47 22.69
CA ASN A 22 7.02 -8.01 23.51
C ASN A 22 6.35 -6.67 23.15
N GLY A 23 6.79 -5.96 22.12
CA GLY A 23 6.36 -4.59 21.84
C GLY A 23 5.38 -4.41 20.67
N PHE A 24 5.01 -5.45 19.92
CA PHE A 24 4.12 -5.28 18.74
C PHE A 24 2.74 -5.91 18.90
N LEU A 25 2.62 -6.96 19.72
CA LEU A 25 1.44 -7.82 19.79
C LEU A 25 1.13 -8.24 21.24
N GLU A 26 1.45 -7.41 22.23
CA GLU A 26 0.77 -7.54 23.53
C GLU A 26 -0.71 -7.21 23.31
N PHE A 27 -1.52 -8.26 23.21
CA PHE A 27 -2.92 -8.14 23.60
C PHE A 27 -2.92 -7.52 24.99
N ASN A 28 -3.44 -6.30 25.11
CA ASN A 28 -3.63 -5.70 26.42
C ASN A 28 -4.53 -6.66 27.22
N ALA A 29 -3.96 -7.35 28.20
CA ALA A 29 -4.67 -8.37 28.97
C ALA A 29 -5.94 -7.82 29.60
N TRP A 30 -5.99 -6.50 29.85
CA TRP A 30 -7.18 -5.80 30.30
C TRP A 30 -8.25 -5.67 29.21
N LEU A 31 -7.90 -5.42 27.94
CA LEU A 31 -8.86 -5.37 26.83
C LEU A 31 -9.48 -6.75 26.57
N VAL A 32 -8.67 -7.82 26.63
CA VAL A 32 -9.16 -9.20 26.52
C VAL A 32 -10.11 -9.53 27.68
N LYS A 33 -9.75 -9.17 28.92
CA LYS A 33 -10.63 -9.33 30.09
C LYS A 33 -11.92 -8.52 29.98
N ARG A 34 -11.86 -7.30 29.43
CA ARG A 34 -13.02 -6.42 29.23
C ARG A 34 -13.96 -6.94 28.14
N ALA A 35 -13.42 -7.50 27.05
CA ALA A 35 -14.19 -8.12 25.98
C ALA A 35 -14.88 -9.40 26.46
N LEU A 36 -14.19 -10.24 27.23
CA LEU A 36 -14.76 -11.42 27.90
C LEU A 36 -15.91 -11.06 28.85
N LYS A 37 -15.82 -9.90 29.53
CA LYS A 37 -16.85 -9.40 30.45
C LYS A 37 -18.11 -8.87 29.75
N LYS A 38 -18.03 -8.60 28.43
CA LYS A 38 -19.10 -7.96 27.66
C LYS A 38 -19.95 -8.93 26.83
N GLN A 39 -19.66 -10.24 26.82
CA GLN A 39 -20.40 -11.26 26.07
C GLN A 39 -20.73 -10.83 24.61
N GLN A 40 -19.85 -10.06 23.99
CA GLN A 40 -19.95 -9.80 22.55
C GLN A 40 -19.36 -11.00 21.81
N ASP A 41 -19.95 -11.34 20.67
CA ASP A 41 -19.67 -12.50 19.81
C ASP A 41 -18.20 -12.61 19.37
N LEU A 42 -17.34 -12.97 20.31
CA LEU A 42 -15.93 -13.30 20.09
C LEU A 42 -15.80 -14.79 20.33
N VAL A 43 -15.72 -15.55 19.25
CA VAL A 43 -15.29 -16.95 19.29
C VAL A 43 -13.80 -16.97 19.57
N LEU A 44 -13.44 -16.97 20.85
CA LEU A 44 -12.11 -17.39 21.29
C LEU A 44 -11.98 -18.87 20.96
N PHE A 45 -11.18 -19.22 19.96
CA PHE A 45 -10.75 -20.59 19.72
C PHE A 45 -9.99 -21.08 20.96
N LYS A 46 -10.72 -21.73 21.88
CA LYS A 46 -10.23 -22.10 23.21
C LYS A 46 -9.32 -23.32 23.21
N ALA A 47 -9.06 -23.90 22.04
CA ALA A 47 -8.11 -24.98 21.88
C ALA A 47 -7.63 -24.98 20.43
N PHE A 48 -6.33 -24.75 20.21
CA PHE A 48 -5.66 -25.34 19.06
C PHE A 48 -5.74 -26.86 19.26
N LYS A 49 -6.69 -27.52 18.61
CA LYS A 49 -6.58 -28.96 18.43
C LYS A 49 -5.40 -29.13 17.49
N ARG A 50 -4.30 -29.66 18.02
CA ARG A 50 -3.07 -29.95 17.29
C ARG A 50 -3.44 -30.73 16.03
N SER A 51 -3.48 -30.08 14.88
CA SER A 51 -3.57 -30.78 13.61
C SER A 51 -2.29 -31.57 13.46
N ASP A 52 -2.41 -32.80 12.95
CA ASP A 52 -1.25 -33.62 12.61
C ASP A 52 -0.37 -32.80 11.64
N ILE A 53 0.86 -32.48 12.05
CA ILE A 53 1.78 -31.60 11.29
C ILE A 53 2.09 -32.21 9.92
N SER A 54 1.92 -33.53 9.79
CA SER A 54 1.99 -34.25 8.52
C SER A 54 0.96 -33.79 7.47
N ALA A 55 -0.10 -33.09 7.88
CA ALA A 55 -1.18 -32.60 7.00
C ALA A 55 -1.25 -31.07 6.83
N ALA A 56 -0.57 -30.29 7.68
CA ALA A 56 -0.60 -28.83 7.63
C ALA A 56 0.55 -28.29 6.78
N TRP A 57 0.25 -27.83 5.57
CA TRP A 57 1.23 -27.14 4.73
C TRP A 57 1.66 -25.84 5.43
N LEU A 58 2.98 -25.67 5.61
CA LEU A 58 3.58 -24.43 6.13
C LEU A 58 4.52 -23.86 5.06
N PRO A 59 4.49 -22.54 4.80
CA PRO A 59 5.44 -21.93 3.89
C PRO A 59 6.86 -22.11 4.39
N SER A 60 7.80 -22.35 3.46
CA SER A 60 9.21 -22.52 3.79
C SER A 60 9.75 -21.28 4.51
N PRO A 61 10.42 -21.41 5.68
CA PRO A 61 11.06 -20.29 6.36
C PRO A 61 12.08 -19.54 5.50
N ARG A 62 12.60 -20.16 4.43
CA ARG A 62 13.51 -19.52 3.48
C ARG A 62 12.83 -18.41 2.66
N ASN A 63 11.52 -18.46 2.51
CA ASN A 63 10.73 -17.50 1.73
C ASN A 63 10.27 -16.30 2.57
N ILE A 64 10.67 -16.22 3.84
CA ILE A 64 10.22 -15.19 4.79
C ILE A 64 11.47 -14.58 5.42
N THR A 65 11.73 -13.29 5.17
CA THR A 65 12.96 -12.67 5.68
C THR A 65 13.03 -12.70 7.20
N ARG A 66 11.92 -12.42 7.89
CA ARG A 66 11.86 -12.43 9.36
C ARG A 66 12.35 -13.75 9.95
N ALA A 67 11.88 -14.88 9.40
CA ALA A 67 12.26 -16.21 9.88
C ALA A 67 13.76 -16.47 9.68
N ARG A 68 14.32 -16.02 8.54
CA ARG A 68 15.77 -16.13 8.27
C ARG A 68 16.61 -15.29 9.24
N LEU A 69 16.16 -14.08 9.57
CA LEU A 69 16.84 -13.22 10.54
C LEU A 69 16.86 -13.84 11.95
N GLU A 70 15.74 -14.41 12.39
CA GLU A 70 15.64 -15.06 13.71
C GLU A 70 16.45 -16.34 13.81
N ARG A 71 16.51 -17.12 12.72
CA ARG A 71 17.39 -18.29 12.59
C ARG A 71 18.86 -17.92 12.40
N ARG A 72 19.17 -16.64 12.22
CA ARG A 72 20.51 -16.12 11.89
C ARG A 72 21.06 -16.64 10.55
N ASP A 73 20.17 -17.03 9.65
CA ASP A 73 20.47 -17.39 8.25
C ASP A 73 20.66 -16.15 7.35
N LEU A 74 20.33 -14.96 7.87
CA LEU A 74 20.47 -13.67 7.21
C LEU A 74 20.87 -12.62 8.25
N LEU A 75 21.70 -11.65 7.85
CA LEU A 75 22.03 -10.49 8.66
C LEU A 75 20.98 -9.38 8.49
N PRO A 76 20.66 -8.61 9.54
CA PRO A 76 19.69 -7.53 9.43
C PRO A 76 20.21 -6.44 8.49
N VAL A 77 19.39 -6.09 7.50
CA VAL A 77 19.65 -4.97 6.59
C VAL A 77 18.72 -3.80 6.93
N PRO A 78 19.22 -2.57 7.08
CA PRO A 78 18.36 -1.40 7.24
C PRO A 78 17.48 -1.20 6.01
N ILE A 79 16.18 -1.02 6.23
CA ILE A 79 15.23 -0.64 5.16
C ILE A 79 14.84 0.81 5.40
N HIS A 80 15.21 1.68 4.46
CA HIS A 80 14.77 3.06 4.44
C HIS A 80 13.42 3.16 3.72
N PHE A 81 12.41 3.59 4.47
CA PHE A 81 11.09 3.90 3.94
C PHE A 81 10.99 5.41 3.71
N ALA A 82 10.99 5.86 2.44
CA ALA A 82 10.60 7.23 2.17
C ALA A 82 9.09 7.33 2.26
N PHE A 83 8.61 7.88 3.36
CA PHE A 83 7.26 8.39 3.44
C PHE A 83 7.26 9.80 2.90
N SER A 84 6.32 10.12 2.02
CA SER A 84 5.89 11.50 1.90
C SER A 84 5.05 11.85 3.13
N SER A 85 5.72 12.15 4.24
CA SER A 85 5.07 12.65 5.44
C SER A 85 4.67 14.11 5.23
N GLY A 86 3.38 14.42 5.34
CA GLY A 86 2.91 15.79 5.46
C GLY A 86 1.73 16.15 4.54
N LYS A 87 1.00 17.20 4.95
CA LYS A 87 0.06 17.92 4.11
C LYS A 87 0.85 18.61 3.01
N MET A 88 0.64 18.25 1.76
CA MET A 88 1.16 19.02 0.65
C MET A 88 0.11 20.06 0.28
N GLU A 89 0.21 21.24 0.89
CA GLU A 89 -0.77 22.33 0.72
C GLU A 89 -0.94 22.68 -0.76
N ASP A 90 0.16 22.62 -1.51
CA ASP A 90 0.19 22.88 -2.96
C ASP A 90 -0.68 21.90 -3.75
N TRP A 91 -0.70 20.60 -3.41
CA TRP A 91 -1.58 19.62 -4.07
C TRP A 91 -3.05 19.90 -3.78
N SER A 92 -3.38 20.22 -2.53
CA SER A 92 -4.76 20.56 -2.19
C SER A 92 -5.25 21.78 -2.96
N GLY A 93 -4.36 22.74 -3.25
CA GLY A 93 -4.66 23.90 -4.10
C GLY A 93 -4.97 23.47 -5.52
N TRP A 94 -4.01 22.79 -6.17
CA TRP A 94 -4.16 22.39 -7.58
C TRP A 94 -5.36 21.47 -7.80
N ALA A 95 -5.55 20.48 -6.94
CA ALA A 95 -6.69 19.58 -7.03
C ALA A 95 -8.03 20.29 -6.83
N LYS A 96 -8.10 21.38 -6.04
CA LYS A 96 -9.33 22.18 -5.95
C LYS A 96 -9.58 22.95 -7.23
N GLU A 97 -8.55 23.62 -7.76
CA GLU A 97 -8.64 24.34 -9.04
C GLU A 97 -9.13 23.42 -10.16
N MET A 98 -8.55 22.23 -10.29
CA MET A 98 -8.97 21.24 -11.29
C MET A 98 -10.42 20.78 -11.10
N LEU A 99 -10.90 20.63 -9.86
CA LEU A 99 -12.31 20.28 -9.61
C LEU A 99 -13.30 21.40 -9.97
N PHE A 100 -12.85 22.64 -10.10
CA PHE A 100 -13.66 23.75 -10.63
C PHE A 100 -13.57 23.87 -12.16
N GLU A 101 -12.66 23.15 -12.82
CA GLU A 101 -12.53 23.16 -14.28
C GLU A 101 -13.76 22.53 -14.95
N ASN A 102 -14.25 23.18 -16.00
CA ASN A 102 -15.45 22.73 -16.73
C ASN A 102 -15.25 21.34 -17.34
N GLY A 103 -16.13 20.41 -16.99
CA GLY A 103 -16.15 19.04 -17.52
C GLY A 103 -15.17 18.07 -16.86
N PHE A 104 -14.19 18.54 -16.07
CA PHE A 104 -13.22 17.64 -15.43
C PHE A 104 -13.88 16.72 -14.40
N VAL A 105 -14.86 17.22 -13.65
CA VAL A 105 -15.63 16.40 -12.69
C VAL A 105 -16.39 15.28 -13.39
N GLU A 106 -16.91 15.52 -14.60
CA GLU A 106 -17.60 14.48 -15.39
C GLU A 106 -16.61 13.39 -15.82
N ILE A 107 -15.41 13.77 -16.25
CA ILE A 107 -14.31 12.84 -16.55
C ILE A 107 -13.98 11.99 -15.31
N LEU A 108 -13.81 12.63 -14.14
CA LEU A 108 -13.52 11.92 -12.89
C LEU A 108 -14.62 10.92 -12.48
N ARG A 109 -15.89 11.21 -12.80
CA ARG A 109 -17.00 10.27 -12.59
C ARG A 109 -16.99 9.14 -13.60
N ALA A 110 -16.75 9.42 -14.88
CA ALA A 110 -16.66 8.42 -15.94
C ALA A 110 -15.57 7.39 -15.64
N VAL A 111 -14.36 7.85 -15.28
CA VAL A 111 -13.25 6.96 -14.89
C VAL A 111 -13.42 6.36 -13.49
N GLY A 112 -14.41 6.80 -12.72
CA GLY A 112 -14.77 6.22 -11.42
C GLY A 112 -13.83 6.57 -10.26
N ILE A 113 -13.08 7.68 -10.33
CA ILE A 113 -12.07 8.04 -9.31
C ILE A 113 -12.39 9.32 -8.55
N LEU A 114 -13.52 9.99 -8.83
CA LEU A 114 -13.89 11.27 -8.20
C LEU A 114 -13.67 11.25 -6.68
N LYS A 115 -14.18 10.22 -5.99
CA LYS A 115 -14.03 10.10 -4.53
C LYS A 115 -12.56 9.97 -4.10
N SER A 116 -11.76 9.19 -4.83
CA SER A 116 -10.34 9.01 -4.53
C SER A 116 -9.54 10.31 -4.71
N VAL A 117 -9.81 11.06 -5.80
CA VAL A 117 -9.22 12.38 -6.02
C VAL A 117 -9.66 13.37 -4.95
N THR A 118 -10.94 13.42 -4.57
CA THR A 118 -11.43 14.28 -3.48
C THR A 118 -10.73 13.96 -2.16
N VAL A 119 -10.60 12.68 -1.79
CA VAL A 119 -9.91 12.27 -0.56
C VAL A 119 -8.42 12.67 -0.61
N SER A 120 -7.77 12.56 -1.76
CA SER A 120 -6.35 12.92 -1.93
C SER A 120 -6.02 14.38 -1.56
N GLN A 121 -6.99 15.30 -1.63
CA GLN A 121 -6.81 16.70 -1.24
C GLN A 121 -6.49 16.88 0.25
N THR A 122 -6.94 15.94 1.08
CA THR A 122 -6.81 16.02 2.55
C THR A 122 -6.13 14.80 3.15
N LEU A 123 -5.78 13.82 2.32
CA LEU A 123 -5.19 12.57 2.76
C LEU A 123 -3.82 12.82 3.40
N GLN A 124 -3.72 12.49 4.68
CA GLN A 124 -2.49 12.54 5.45
C GLN A 124 -2.28 11.18 6.07
N ILE A 125 -1.31 10.44 5.54
CA ILE A 125 -0.92 9.15 6.08
C ILE A 125 0.45 9.33 6.73
N SER A 126 0.46 9.43 8.06
CA SER A 126 1.70 9.33 8.82
C SER A 126 2.13 7.87 8.87
N GLY A 127 3.31 7.61 8.34
CA GLY A 127 3.91 6.30 8.34
C GLY A 127 4.42 5.89 9.71
N ASN A 128 3.94 4.76 10.25
CA ASN A 128 4.63 4.08 11.33
C ASN A 128 5.70 3.18 10.71
N VAL A 129 6.89 3.75 10.53
CA VAL A 129 8.06 3.09 9.95
C VAL A 129 8.34 1.74 10.61
N GLU A 130 8.27 1.67 11.95
CA GLU A 130 8.54 0.45 12.72
C GLU A 130 7.49 -0.64 12.45
N CYS A 131 6.21 -0.25 12.37
CA CYS A 131 5.12 -1.15 12.02
C CYS A 131 5.31 -1.73 10.61
N LEU A 132 5.57 -0.87 9.61
CA LEU A 132 5.78 -1.31 8.25
C LEU A 132 7.03 -2.17 8.11
N TYR A 133 8.13 -1.80 8.76
CA TYR A 133 9.37 -2.59 8.81
C TYR A 133 9.13 -4.03 9.28
N ARG A 134 8.34 -4.18 10.34
CA ARG A 134 7.97 -5.50 10.88
C ARG A 134 7.02 -6.26 9.95
N LEU A 135 6.09 -5.57 9.31
CA LEU A 135 5.11 -6.17 8.40
C LEU A 135 5.79 -6.69 7.13
N VAL A 136 6.58 -5.87 6.43
CA VAL A 136 7.18 -6.24 5.14
C VAL A 136 8.11 -7.45 5.26
N ARG A 137 8.84 -7.60 6.37
CA ARG A 137 9.72 -8.76 6.61
C ARG A 137 8.98 -10.08 6.81
N ARG A 138 7.67 -10.01 7.05
CA ARG A 138 6.79 -11.18 7.17
C ARG A 138 6.19 -11.59 5.84
N TRP A 139 6.46 -10.84 4.77
CA TRP A 139 6.06 -11.21 3.42
C TRP A 139 6.66 -12.56 3.04
N CYS A 140 5.80 -13.46 2.58
CA CYS A 140 6.16 -14.75 2.04
C CYS A 140 6.03 -14.70 0.52
N THR A 141 7.14 -14.86 -0.18
CA THR A 141 7.17 -14.79 -1.65
C THR A 141 6.48 -15.96 -2.35
N SER A 142 6.31 -17.10 -1.68
CA SER A 142 5.62 -18.26 -2.27
C SER A 142 4.10 -18.19 -2.18
N THR A 143 3.55 -17.54 -1.15
CA THR A 143 2.09 -17.41 -0.97
C THR A 143 1.56 -16.03 -1.30
N HIS A 144 2.44 -15.03 -1.44
CA HIS A 144 2.07 -13.62 -1.54
C HIS A 144 1.20 -13.16 -0.35
N THR A 145 1.57 -13.61 0.85
CA THR A 145 0.90 -13.24 2.11
C THR A 145 1.91 -12.81 3.18
N PHE A 146 1.41 -12.16 4.23
CA PHE A 146 2.14 -11.89 5.45
C PHE A 146 1.92 -13.02 6.46
N ILE A 147 3.00 -13.59 6.97
CA ILE A 147 2.95 -14.65 7.97
C ILE A 147 2.96 -14.04 9.38
N LEU A 148 1.79 -14.05 10.01
CA LEU A 148 1.58 -13.55 11.37
C LEU A 148 1.33 -14.72 12.32
N ALA A 149 1.42 -14.45 13.62
CA ALA A 149 1.26 -15.50 14.64
C ALA A 149 -0.15 -16.11 14.69
N PHE A 150 -1.14 -15.40 14.18
CA PHE A 150 -2.53 -15.87 14.11
C PHE A 150 -2.93 -16.35 12.71
N GLY A 151 -1.97 -16.48 11.78
CA GLY A 151 -2.19 -17.02 10.44
C GLY A 151 -1.64 -16.14 9.32
N GLU A 152 -1.95 -16.55 8.09
CA GLU A 152 -1.62 -15.82 6.87
C GLU A 152 -2.60 -14.68 6.64
N VAL A 153 -2.08 -13.50 6.31
CA VAL A 153 -2.87 -12.31 6.01
C VAL A 153 -2.44 -11.73 4.67
N ILE A 154 -3.39 -11.36 3.84
CA ILE A 154 -3.15 -10.90 2.47
C ILE A 154 -3.84 -9.55 2.25
N VAL A 155 -3.21 -8.66 1.48
CA VAL A 155 -3.89 -7.47 0.94
C VAL A 155 -4.68 -7.93 -0.27
N THR A 156 -5.99 -7.78 -0.25
CA THR A 156 -6.88 -8.23 -1.32
C THR A 156 -7.25 -7.08 -2.26
N LEU A 157 -7.89 -7.43 -3.37
CA LEU A 157 -8.48 -6.44 -4.28
C LEU A 157 -9.58 -5.62 -3.60
N GLU A 158 -10.34 -6.23 -2.69
CA GLU A 158 -11.35 -5.55 -1.88
C GLU A 158 -10.70 -4.50 -0.96
N ASP A 159 -9.59 -4.84 -0.31
CA ASP A 159 -8.85 -3.88 0.52
C ASP A 159 -8.40 -2.68 -0.31
N VAL A 160 -7.86 -2.89 -1.52
CA VAL A 160 -7.43 -1.78 -2.40
C VAL A 160 -8.63 -0.93 -2.84
N ALA A 161 -9.71 -1.55 -3.28
CA ALA A 161 -10.89 -0.84 -3.74
C ALA A 161 -11.52 0.00 -2.62
N ASN A 162 -11.60 -0.52 -1.39
CA ASN A 162 -12.22 0.17 -0.27
C ASN A 162 -11.31 1.22 0.36
N LEU A 163 -10.02 0.92 0.56
CA LEU A 163 -9.09 1.84 1.22
C LEU A 163 -8.69 3.00 0.29
N MET A 164 -8.48 2.71 -1.00
CA MET A 164 -7.99 3.71 -1.96
C MET A 164 -9.09 4.25 -2.87
N LEU A 165 -10.31 3.73 -2.78
CA LEU A 165 -11.47 4.14 -3.58
C LEU A 165 -11.21 4.04 -5.09
N LEU A 166 -10.53 2.96 -5.51
CA LEU A 166 -10.10 2.75 -6.89
C LEU A 166 -11.02 1.77 -7.63
N PRO A 167 -11.23 1.98 -8.95
CA PRO A 167 -12.02 1.08 -9.78
C PRO A 167 -11.37 -0.30 -9.91
N ILE A 168 -12.18 -1.35 -9.71
CA ILE A 168 -11.79 -2.74 -9.95
C ILE A 168 -11.84 -3.08 -11.45
N VAL A 169 -12.90 -2.64 -12.13
CA VAL A 169 -13.16 -2.92 -13.54
C VAL A 169 -12.84 -1.68 -14.37
N GLY A 170 -12.18 -1.88 -15.50
CA GLY A 170 -12.00 -0.87 -16.54
C GLY A 170 -12.54 -1.35 -17.89
N GLU A 171 -12.56 -0.45 -18.86
CA GLU A 171 -13.03 -0.68 -20.22
C GLU A 171 -11.94 -1.32 -21.10
N GLU A 172 -10.68 -1.03 -20.80
CA GLU A 172 -9.52 -1.52 -21.56
C GLU A 172 -8.56 -2.36 -20.71
N ASP A 173 -7.84 -3.27 -21.38
CA ASP A 173 -6.69 -3.97 -20.79
C ASP A 173 -5.52 -2.99 -20.67
N PRO A 174 -5.04 -2.68 -19.45
CA PRO A 174 -3.97 -1.70 -19.26
C PRO A 174 -2.59 -2.20 -19.70
N ARG A 175 -2.45 -3.46 -20.18
CA ARG A 175 -1.14 -4.05 -20.54
C ARG A 175 -0.59 -3.55 -21.88
N PRO A 176 -1.36 -3.52 -23.00
CA PRO A 176 -0.97 -2.79 -24.19
C PRO A 176 -1.86 -1.55 -24.38
N ILE A 177 -1.48 -0.41 -23.78
CA ILE A 177 -2.16 0.85 -24.08
C ILE A 177 -1.73 1.33 -25.46
N VAL A 178 -2.63 1.26 -26.42
CA VAL A 178 -2.39 1.70 -27.81
C VAL A 178 -2.89 3.13 -27.96
N LEU A 179 -1.95 4.07 -27.91
CA LEU A 179 -2.26 5.49 -28.09
C LEU A 179 -2.48 5.82 -29.58
N THR A 180 -3.54 6.57 -29.84
CA THR A 180 -3.83 7.24 -31.12
C THR A 180 -2.72 8.24 -31.49
N SER A 181 -2.77 8.77 -32.72
CA SER A 181 -1.81 9.76 -33.20
C SER A 181 -1.82 11.05 -32.36
N GLU A 182 -3.00 11.49 -31.93
CA GLU A 182 -3.20 12.69 -31.11
C GLU A 182 -2.69 12.48 -29.69
N GLU A 183 -3.06 11.37 -29.05
CA GLU A 183 -2.55 10.98 -27.73
C GLU A 183 -1.03 10.79 -27.72
N ARG A 184 -0.46 10.29 -28.82
CA ARG A 184 1.00 10.18 -28.97
C ARG A 184 1.67 11.55 -29.03
N ALA A 185 1.04 12.55 -29.65
CA ALA A 185 1.54 13.92 -29.63
C ALA A 185 1.56 14.49 -28.19
N THR A 186 0.49 14.24 -27.43
CA THR A 186 0.42 14.58 -25.99
C THR A 186 1.51 13.89 -25.18
N LEU A 187 1.76 12.60 -25.41
CA LEU A 187 2.84 11.86 -24.77
C LEU A 187 4.21 12.49 -25.07
N ILE A 188 4.46 12.89 -26.32
CA ILE A 188 5.72 13.53 -26.72
C ILE A 188 5.86 14.90 -26.04
N ALA A 189 4.78 15.69 -25.98
CA ALA A 189 4.75 16.99 -25.31
C ALA A 189 5.05 16.86 -23.81
N LEU A 190 4.37 15.96 -23.10
CA LEU A 190 4.62 15.70 -21.68
C LEU A 190 6.06 15.23 -21.42
N LYS A 191 6.59 14.31 -22.24
CA LYS A 191 8.01 13.91 -22.14
C LYS A 191 8.96 15.07 -22.40
N LYS A 192 8.63 16.02 -23.28
CA LYS A 192 9.43 17.23 -23.52
C LYS A 192 9.40 18.16 -22.30
N VAL A 193 8.23 18.34 -21.68
CA VAL A 193 8.09 19.11 -20.42
C VAL A 193 8.92 18.48 -19.31
N MET A 194 8.86 17.16 -19.12
CA MET A 194 9.69 16.44 -18.14
C MET A 194 11.17 16.67 -18.40
N ARG A 195 11.62 16.54 -19.65
CA ARG A 195 13.02 16.75 -20.03
C ARG A 195 13.52 18.16 -19.78
N ARG A 196 12.71 19.17 -20.12
CA ARG A 196 13.11 20.57 -19.99
C ARG A 196 13.24 21.00 -18.53
N ASN A 197 12.40 20.44 -17.67
CA ASN A 197 12.31 20.84 -16.26
C ASN A 197 12.95 19.83 -15.29
N ALA A 198 13.58 18.77 -15.80
CA ALA A 198 14.34 17.84 -14.97
C ALA A 198 15.66 18.48 -14.51
N SER A 199 16.06 18.21 -13.27
CA SER A 199 17.39 18.60 -12.79
C SER A 199 18.48 17.80 -13.53
N ALA A 200 19.66 18.39 -13.68
CA ALA A 200 20.84 17.73 -14.26
C ALA A 200 21.24 16.45 -13.50
N SER A 201 20.88 16.34 -12.22
CA SER A 201 21.07 15.16 -11.37
C SER A 201 19.95 14.12 -11.47
N SER A 202 18.84 14.41 -12.16
CA SER A 202 17.62 13.58 -12.19
C SER A 202 17.56 12.59 -13.35
N ARG A 203 18.72 12.25 -13.94
CA ARG A 203 18.79 11.22 -14.97
C ARG A 203 18.84 9.86 -14.29
N SER A 204 17.77 9.08 -14.41
CA SER A 204 17.77 7.70 -13.90
C SER A 204 18.84 6.86 -14.61
N TRP A 205 19.30 5.79 -13.96
CA TRP A 205 20.21 4.81 -14.57
C TRP A 205 19.66 4.19 -15.88
N ARG A 206 18.35 4.25 -16.11
CA ARG A 206 17.69 3.79 -17.35
C ARG A 206 17.59 4.89 -18.42
N GLY A 207 18.14 6.08 -18.17
CA GLY A 207 18.11 7.21 -19.10
C GLY A 207 16.79 8.00 -19.13
N GLU A 208 15.85 7.68 -18.24
CA GLU A 208 14.61 8.45 -18.05
C GLU A 208 14.86 9.70 -17.21
N TYR A 209 14.10 10.75 -17.48
CA TYR A 209 14.19 12.03 -16.77
C TYR A 209 13.17 12.02 -15.65
N ASN A 210 13.66 12.12 -14.42
CA ASN A 210 12.81 12.27 -13.26
C ASN A 210 12.57 13.76 -13.02
N ILE A 211 11.33 14.12 -12.74
CA ILE A 211 10.96 15.46 -12.33
C ILE A 211 10.34 15.37 -10.95
N ASP A 212 10.78 16.26 -10.07
CA ASP A 212 10.20 16.41 -8.75
C ASP A 212 8.74 16.85 -8.86
N PHE A 213 7.91 16.34 -7.96
CA PHE A 213 6.48 16.56 -7.92
C PHE A 213 6.12 18.04 -7.78
N LEU A 214 6.81 18.80 -6.92
CA LEU A 214 6.54 20.22 -6.74
C LEU A 214 6.90 21.01 -8.00
N THR A 215 8.00 20.66 -8.66
CA THR A 215 8.40 21.28 -9.94
C THR A 215 7.36 21.01 -11.02
N TRP A 216 6.85 19.77 -11.10
CA TRP A 216 5.78 19.42 -12.04
C TRP A 216 4.50 20.20 -11.76
N MET A 217 4.06 20.24 -10.50
CA MET A 217 2.87 21.01 -10.12
C MET A 217 3.05 22.49 -10.40
N GLY A 218 4.18 23.09 -10.03
CA GLY A 218 4.44 24.52 -10.26
C GLY A 218 4.32 24.88 -11.74
N TYR A 219 4.80 24.02 -12.63
CA TYR A 219 4.69 24.19 -14.08
C TYR A 219 3.24 24.18 -14.58
N PHE A 220 2.42 23.24 -14.12
CA PHE A 220 1.05 23.06 -14.58
C PHE A 220 0.00 23.90 -13.83
N GLN A 221 0.21 24.18 -12.55
CA GLN A 221 -0.74 24.94 -11.74
C GLN A 221 -0.56 26.46 -11.94
N THR A 222 0.69 26.94 -12.02
CA THR A 222 1.01 28.37 -12.02
C THR A 222 1.90 28.84 -13.17
N GLY A 223 2.51 27.91 -13.90
CA GLY A 223 3.48 28.20 -14.96
C GLY A 223 2.89 28.12 -16.36
N GLU A 224 3.78 27.94 -17.34
CA GLU A 224 3.43 27.86 -18.78
C GLU A 224 2.56 26.66 -19.14
N GLY A 225 2.44 25.67 -18.25
CA GLY A 225 1.62 24.47 -18.47
C GLY A 225 0.16 24.65 -18.09
N LYS A 226 -0.21 25.73 -17.40
CA LYS A 226 -1.60 26.01 -17.01
C LYS A 226 -2.47 26.24 -18.24
N ASP A 227 -3.70 25.70 -18.21
CA ASP A 227 -4.68 25.77 -19.29
C ASP A 227 -4.18 25.14 -20.62
N SER A 228 -3.11 24.34 -20.55
CA SER A 228 -2.60 23.62 -21.71
C SER A 228 -3.50 22.42 -22.04
N PRO A 229 -3.55 21.96 -23.31
CA PRO A 229 -4.39 20.82 -23.69
C PRO A 229 -3.99 19.50 -23.01
N TYR A 230 -2.84 19.45 -22.34
CA TYR A 230 -2.33 18.28 -21.63
C TYR A 230 -2.30 18.45 -20.11
N GLU A 231 -2.91 19.52 -19.56
CA GLU A 231 -2.99 19.75 -18.11
C GLU A 231 -3.73 18.62 -17.39
N ARG A 232 -4.87 18.15 -17.92
CA ARG A 232 -5.63 17.02 -17.33
C ARG A 232 -4.80 15.75 -17.25
N ALA A 233 -4.09 15.41 -18.32
CA ALA A 233 -3.18 14.28 -18.33
C ALA A 233 -2.03 14.50 -17.34
N ALA A 234 -1.47 15.70 -17.25
CA ALA A 234 -0.44 16.03 -16.27
C ALA A 234 -0.92 15.91 -14.82
N PHE A 235 -2.17 16.30 -14.55
CA PHE A 235 -2.82 16.12 -13.26
C PHE A 235 -2.97 14.64 -12.91
N PHE A 236 -3.49 13.82 -13.84
CA PHE A 236 -3.59 12.37 -13.63
C PHE A 236 -2.24 11.71 -13.43
N MET A 237 -1.19 12.15 -14.14
CA MET A 237 0.18 11.66 -13.90
C MET A 237 0.63 11.95 -12.48
N ALA A 238 0.43 13.17 -11.98
CA ALA A 238 0.79 13.54 -10.62
C ALA A 238 0.00 12.72 -9.60
N TRP A 239 -1.31 12.59 -9.80
CA TRP A 239 -2.17 11.81 -8.90
C TRP A 239 -1.80 10.32 -8.87
N LEU A 240 -1.64 9.69 -10.04
CA LEU A 240 -1.23 8.28 -10.16
C LEU A 240 0.14 8.05 -9.52
N SER A 241 1.09 8.93 -9.80
CA SER A 241 2.44 8.81 -9.25
C SER A 241 2.38 8.89 -7.74
N LYS A 242 1.72 9.91 -7.18
CA LYS A 242 1.78 10.19 -5.74
C LYS A 242 0.89 9.29 -4.90
N PHE A 243 -0.37 9.13 -5.29
CA PHE A 243 -1.42 8.55 -4.42
C PHE A 243 -1.75 7.11 -4.76
N VAL A 244 -1.52 6.66 -6.00
CA VAL A 244 -1.84 5.29 -6.43
C VAL A 244 -0.62 4.39 -6.39
N PHE A 245 0.45 4.75 -7.11
CA PHE A 245 1.63 3.90 -7.21
C PHE A 245 2.73 4.25 -6.21
N GLY A 246 2.56 5.32 -5.43
CA GLY A 246 3.45 5.67 -4.32
C GLY A 246 4.82 6.09 -4.81
N GLY A 247 4.87 7.25 -5.48
CA GLY A 247 6.03 7.83 -6.15
C GLY A 247 7.28 7.61 -5.33
N PHE A 248 8.28 7.03 -6.00
CA PHE A 248 9.55 6.61 -5.43
C PHE A 248 10.20 7.73 -4.58
N LEU A 249 11.19 7.35 -3.78
CA LEU A 249 11.72 8.03 -2.58
C LEU A 249 12.03 9.54 -2.71
N ASN A 250 12.03 10.07 -3.92
CA ASN A 250 12.35 11.44 -4.30
C ASN A 250 11.13 12.28 -4.70
N HIS A 251 9.90 11.86 -4.39
CA HIS A 251 8.69 12.58 -4.80
C HIS A 251 8.65 12.78 -6.33
N GLU A 252 9.02 11.77 -7.10
CA GLU A 252 9.14 11.92 -8.57
C GLU A 252 7.83 11.59 -9.30
N ILE A 253 7.63 12.27 -10.42
CA ILE A 253 6.57 11.94 -11.39
C ILE A 253 7.00 10.75 -12.24
N MET A 254 6.16 9.73 -12.28
CA MET A 254 6.44 8.47 -12.95
C MET A 254 6.12 8.60 -14.45
N ALA A 255 7.16 8.73 -15.29
CA ALA A 255 7.00 8.81 -16.75
C ALA A 255 6.25 7.60 -17.34
N LYS A 256 6.34 6.42 -16.70
CA LYS A 256 5.60 5.21 -17.08
C LYS A 256 4.07 5.35 -16.92
N CYS A 257 3.59 6.33 -16.15
CA CYS A 257 2.16 6.60 -16.00
C CYS A 257 1.59 7.49 -17.10
N ILE A 258 2.41 8.03 -18.02
CA ILE A 258 1.92 8.91 -19.10
C ILE A 258 0.79 8.26 -19.91
N PRO A 259 0.91 7.00 -20.41
CA PRO A 259 -0.17 6.41 -21.20
C PRO A 259 -1.48 6.24 -20.42
N LEU A 260 -1.40 5.83 -19.15
CA LEU A 260 -2.57 5.70 -18.27
C LEU A 260 -3.25 7.06 -18.07
N ALA A 261 -2.45 8.10 -17.83
CA ALA A 261 -2.96 9.43 -17.55
C ALA A 261 -3.62 10.09 -18.76
N ILE A 262 -3.12 9.83 -19.97
CA ILE A 262 -3.73 10.31 -21.22
C ILE A 262 -5.09 9.64 -21.42
N GLN A 263 -5.17 8.32 -21.31
CA GLN A 263 -6.43 7.58 -21.42
C GLN A 263 -7.47 8.05 -20.40
N MET A 264 -7.05 8.29 -19.16
CA MET A 264 -7.94 8.85 -18.13
C MET A 264 -8.38 10.29 -18.45
N ALA A 265 -7.54 11.10 -19.10
CA ALA A 265 -7.91 12.44 -19.57
C ALA A 265 -8.97 12.42 -20.67
N GLU A 266 -8.98 11.37 -21.49
CA GLU A 266 -10.03 11.09 -22.49
C GLU A 266 -11.29 10.44 -21.87
N GLY A 267 -11.30 10.22 -20.55
CA GLY A 267 -12.46 9.63 -19.85
C GLY A 267 -12.49 8.10 -19.82
N VAL A 268 -11.42 7.43 -20.26
CA VAL A 268 -11.33 5.97 -20.27
C VAL A 268 -11.15 5.43 -18.86
N LYS A 269 -12.05 4.54 -18.46
CA LYS A 269 -12.02 3.89 -17.15
C LYS A 269 -11.01 2.74 -17.14
N LEU A 270 -10.02 2.83 -16.25
CA LEU A 270 -8.96 1.81 -16.12
C LEU A 270 -9.13 0.97 -14.84
N PRO A 271 -8.73 -0.32 -14.82
CA PRO A 271 -8.77 -1.15 -13.62
C PRO A 271 -7.60 -0.82 -12.70
N LEU A 272 -7.66 0.34 -12.02
CA LEU A 272 -6.57 0.84 -11.18
C LEU A 272 -6.33 0.00 -9.91
N ALA A 273 -7.38 -0.60 -9.32
CA ALA A 273 -7.21 -1.41 -8.12
C ALA A 273 -6.38 -2.68 -8.38
N PRO A 274 -6.63 -3.48 -9.44
CA PRO A 274 -5.74 -4.58 -9.82
C PRO A 274 -4.31 -4.15 -10.14
N LEU A 275 -4.13 -3.03 -10.83
CA LEU A 275 -2.79 -2.49 -11.15
C LEU A 275 -2.00 -2.13 -9.90
N MET A 276 -2.65 -1.46 -8.94
CA MET A 276 -2.04 -1.10 -7.67
C MET A 276 -1.71 -2.34 -6.84
N LEU A 277 -2.61 -3.33 -6.78
CA LEU A 277 -2.38 -4.57 -6.04
C LEU A 277 -1.21 -5.38 -6.63
N GLY A 278 -1.18 -5.55 -7.95
CA GLY A 278 -0.09 -6.23 -8.63
C GLY A 278 1.25 -5.51 -8.43
N THR A 279 1.23 -4.17 -8.47
CA THR A 279 2.41 -3.36 -8.15
C THR A 279 2.86 -3.59 -6.71
N LEU A 280 1.95 -3.58 -5.73
CA LEU A 280 2.28 -3.84 -4.33
C LEU A 280 2.98 -5.20 -4.16
N TYR A 281 2.43 -6.26 -4.73
CA TYR A 281 2.99 -7.62 -4.61
C TYR A 281 4.37 -7.71 -5.27
N HIS A 282 4.51 -7.12 -6.46
CA HIS A 282 5.78 -7.06 -7.16
C HIS A 282 6.85 -6.34 -6.32
N MET A 283 6.50 -5.17 -5.75
CA MET A 283 7.43 -4.38 -4.94
C MET A 283 7.80 -5.08 -3.61
N LEU A 284 6.86 -5.78 -2.98
CA LEU A 284 7.15 -6.61 -1.79
C LEU A 284 8.07 -7.79 -2.14
N GLY A 285 7.89 -8.40 -3.32
CA GLY A 285 8.79 -9.44 -3.82
C GLY A 285 10.20 -8.92 -4.10
N LEU A 286 10.32 -7.75 -4.74
CA LEU A 286 11.61 -7.09 -4.96
C LEU A 286 12.29 -6.73 -3.63
N LEU A 287 11.56 -6.14 -2.69
CA LEU A 287 12.10 -5.80 -1.38
C LEU A 287 12.65 -7.03 -0.64
N HIS A 288 11.93 -8.15 -0.70
CA HIS A 288 12.40 -9.42 -0.14
C HIS A 288 13.67 -9.92 -0.85
N PHE A 289 13.72 -9.84 -2.17
CA PHE A 289 14.89 -10.25 -2.96
C PHE A 289 16.11 -9.39 -2.65
N ASP A 290 15.94 -8.06 -2.59
CA ASP A 290 16.99 -7.11 -2.24
C ASP A 290 17.53 -7.35 -0.83
N GLU A 291 16.66 -7.72 0.12
CA GLU A 291 17.07 -8.05 1.49
C GLU A 291 17.90 -9.34 1.57
N ILE A 292 17.61 -10.30 0.69
CA ILE A 292 18.38 -11.54 0.59
C ILE A 292 19.74 -11.32 -0.08
N LEU A 293 19.78 -10.55 -1.17
CA LEU A 293 21.00 -10.31 -1.93
C LEU A 293 21.98 -9.38 -1.21
N ASN A 294 21.47 -8.33 -0.57
CA ASN A 294 22.29 -7.27 0.02
C ASN A 294 22.67 -7.54 1.48
N ALA A 295 22.65 -8.82 1.91
CA ALA A 295 22.88 -9.27 3.27
C ALA A 295 24.17 -8.66 3.88
N SER A 296 24.02 -7.49 4.51
CA SER A 296 24.99 -6.67 5.27
C SER A 296 25.83 -5.59 4.56
N TYR A 297 25.64 -5.27 3.27
CA TYR A 297 26.52 -4.30 2.58
C TYR A 297 25.91 -2.92 2.28
N TYR A 298 24.57 -2.79 2.17
CA TYR A 298 23.91 -1.54 1.74
C TYR A 298 22.60 -1.28 2.49
N ILE A 299 22.16 -0.01 2.54
CA ILE A 299 20.82 0.37 2.98
C ILE A 299 19.85 0.08 1.83
N ILE A 300 18.74 -0.61 2.12
CA ILE A 300 17.71 -0.88 1.11
C ILE A 300 16.71 0.26 1.10
N GLU A 301 16.55 0.85 -0.06
CA GLU A 301 15.62 1.93 -0.32
C GLU A 301 14.28 1.36 -0.78
N SER A 302 13.26 1.41 0.09
CA SER A 302 11.95 0.81 -0.18
C SER A 302 11.09 1.70 -1.05
N HIS A 303 10.61 1.09 -2.13
CA HIS A 303 9.74 1.68 -3.12
C HIS A 303 8.30 1.13 -3.04
N VAL A 304 7.97 0.42 -1.96
CA VAL A 304 6.65 -0.17 -1.75
C VAL A 304 5.62 0.94 -1.52
N CYS A 305 4.38 0.78 -2.00
CA CYS A 305 3.30 1.73 -1.74
C CYS A 305 2.91 1.71 -0.25
N LEU A 306 3.57 2.54 0.55
CA LEU A 306 3.47 2.54 2.01
C LEU A 306 2.14 3.07 2.52
N SER A 307 1.46 3.94 1.75
CA SER A 307 0.13 4.46 2.09
C SER A 307 -0.89 3.34 2.22
N LEU A 308 -0.96 2.45 1.22
CA LEU A 308 -1.84 1.29 1.24
C LEU A 308 -1.51 0.34 2.38
N LEU A 309 -0.23 -0.01 2.57
CA LEU A 309 0.16 -0.89 3.68
C LEU A 309 -0.14 -0.28 5.04
N GLN A 310 0.02 1.04 5.19
CA GLN A 310 -0.28 1.74 6.43
C GLN A 310 -1.78 1.74 6.72
N MET A 311 -2.61 2.02 5.72
CA MET A 311 -4.08 1.96 5.84
C MET A 311 -4.56 0.52 6.10
N PHE A 312 -3.98 -0.45 5.40
CA PHE A 312 -4.26 -1.86 5.61
C PHE A 312 -3.92 -2.29 7.04
N ALA A 313 -2.75 -1.88 7.54
CA ALA A 313 -2.35 -2.15 8.91
C ALA A 313 -3.31 -1.49 9.92
N TRP A 314 -3.77 -0.26 9.65
CA TRP A 314 -4.73 0.44 10.49
C TRP A 314 -6.08 -0.29 10.57
N GLU A 315 -6.60 -0.72 9.42
CA GLU A 315 -7.90 -1.38 9.35
C GLU A 315 -7.85 -2.78 9.97
N ARG A 316 -6.82 -3.58 9.66
CA ARG A 316 -6.72 -4.98 10.10
C ARG A 316 -6.18 -5.14 11.51
N PHE A 317 -5.39 -4.18 12.02
CA PHE A 317 -4.76 -4.25 13.33
C PHE A 317 -5.23 -3.13 14.28
N TYR A 318 -6.47 -2.64 14.09
CA TYR A 318 -7.14 -1.55 14.81
C TYR A 318 -6.88 -1.43 16.33
N PRO A 319 -6.75 -2.51 17.14
CA PRO A 319 -6.50 -2.38 18.58
C PRO A 319 -5.10 -1.93 19.00
N TYR A 320 -4.12 -1.85 18.08
CA TYR A 320 -2.69 -1.74 18.43
C TYR A 320 -2.06 -0.38 18.10
N HIS A 321 -2.88 0.60 17.76
CA HIS A 321 -2.45 1.98 17.54
C HIS A 321 -2.15 2.64 18.88
N SER A 322 -0.89 3.00 19.12
CA SER A 322 -0.59 4.04 20.10
C SER A 322 -1.38 5.30 19.74
N SER A 323 -1.83 6.02 20.76
CA SER A 323 -2.80 7.12 20.80
C SER A 323 -2.46 8.39 19.99
N HIS A 324 -1.70 8.29 18.90
CA HIS A 324 -1.16 9.41 18.13
C HIS A 324 -1.69 9.51 16.68
N VAL A 325 -2.72 8.74 16.30
CA VAL A 325 -3.36 8.91 14.99
C VAL A 325 -4.45 9.99 15.07
N THR A 326 -4.11 11.20 14.64
CA THR A 326 -5.12 12.19 14.27
C THR A 326 -5.78 11.71 12.97
N THR A 327 -6.88 10.96 13.09
CA THR A 327 -7.77 10.70 11.94
C THR A 327 -8.12 12.03 11.28
N GLY A 328 -7.72 12.20 10.02
CA GLY A 328 -8.05 13.38 9.23
C GLY A 328 -9.56 13.60 9.16
N LYS A 329 -10.00 14.86 9.12
CA LYS A 329 -11.44 15.26 9.10
C LYS A 329 -12.28 14.49 8.07
N ALA A 330 -11.71 14.10 6.93
CA ALA A 330 -12.42 13.35 5.89
C ALA A 330 -12.96 11.98 6.35
N LEU A 331 -12.26 11.27 7.25
CA LEU A 331 -12.74 10.02 7.86
C LEU A 331 -13.80 10.24 8.95
N LYS A 332 -13.92 11.46 9.48
CA LYS A 332 -14.98 11.84 10.44
C LYS A 332 -16.27 12.27 9.74
N GLU A 333 -16.16 12.83 8.54
CA GLU A 333 -17.29 13.30 7.74
C GLU A 333 -17.96 12.18 6.90
N TYR A 334 -17.25 11.07 6.67
CA TYR A 334 -17.81 9.85 6.11
C TYR A 334 -17.66 8.68 7.10
N PRO A 335 -18.66 8.44 7.98
CA PRO A 335 -18.69 7.18 8.71
C PRO A 335 -18.77 6.05 7.68
N MET A 336 -17.73 5.22 7.62
CA MET A 336 -17.79 3.89 7.02
C MET A 336 -19.11 3.28 7.50
N ALA A 337 -20.03 3.02 6.56
CA ALA A 337 -21.35 2.51 6.88
C ALA A 337 -21.16 1.31 7.80
N LYS A 338 -21.63 1.43 9.04
CA LYS A 338 -21.77 0.27 9.93
C LYS A 338 -22.63 -0.71 9.15
N CYS A 339 -22.01 -1.77 8.62
CA CYS A 339 -22.74 -2.87 8.04
C CYS A 339 -23.66 -3.39 9.16
N GLY A 340 -24.94 -3.07 9.04
CA GLY A 340 -25.93 -3.30 10.07
C GLY A 340 -26.23 -4.78 10.15
N TYR A 341 -25.58 -5.48 11.09
CA TYR A 341 -26.18 -6.66 11.69
C TYR A 341 -27.11 -6.17 12.81
N THR A 342 -28.35 -5.93 12.46
CA THR A 342 -29.44 -5.86 13.44
C THR A 342 -29.66 -7.26 13.99
N SER A 343 -29.31 -7.47 15.25
CA SER A 343 -29.68 -8.65 16.03
C SER A 343 -31.20 -8.65 16.25
N GLY A 344 -31.93 -9.12 15.25
CA GLY A 344 -33.36 -9.39 15.33
C GLY A 344 -33.58 -10.75 15.99
N THR A 345 -33.91 -10.73 17.28
CA THR A 345 -34.59 -11.85 17.95
C THR A 345 -35.87 -12.18 17.20
N SER A 346 -35.86 -13.26 16.43
CA SER A 346 -37.07 -13.92 15.95
C SER A 346 -37.08 -15.32 16.54
N GLN A 347 -37.88 -15.48 17.60
CA GLN A 347 -38.28 -16.76 18.12
C GLN A 347 -39.06 -17.51 17.02
N LEU A 348 -38.56 -18.68 16.68
CA LEU A 348 -39.34 -19.74 16.06
C LEU A 348 -40.48 -20.12 17.00
N ALA A 349 -41.72 -19.92 16.55
CA ALA A 349 -42.88 -20.63 17.07
C ALA A 349 -43.46 -21.46 15.92
N CYS A 350 -43.31 -22.77 16.05
CA CYS A 350 -44.07 -23.76 15.31
C CYS A 350 -45.54 -23.70 15.74
N SER A 351 -46.43 -23.43 14.79
CA SER A 351 -47.73 -24.10 14.56
C SER A 351 -48.50 -23.33 13.50
#